data_AF-A0A177MSY0-F1
#
_entry.id   AF-A0A177MSY0-F1
#
_cell.length_a   1.000
_cell.length_b   1.000
_cell.length_c   1.000
_cell.angle_alpha   90.00
_cell.angle_beta   90.00
_cell.angle_gamma   90.00
#
_symmetry.space_group_name_H-M   'P 1'
#
loop_
_entity.id
_entity.type
_entity.pdbx_description
1 polymer ?
#
loop_
_entity_poly.entity_id
_entity_poly.type
_entity_poly.pdbx_seq_one_letter_code
_entity_poly.pdbx_strand_id
1 'polypeptide(L)'
;MPSSSLNKKLVITYSSWKKLLALLGLALALLMAWAGFLSNFFILEVSFILLGAYWAWVILDTVSTISISFYPNKIVKRSWLGETTIPTHTLLVADSQDQDSVKSWRFFHGSNKNRRESIRVAGNFLSPELRLWLDSYHRNIYRLGNFSSRPLSSNSAVCVEFEKAVSSFRFMAVLTGVYLLVYVIYATMLYWQYPVFAGYAPQWPAWPMRLVFVAIALAAYPLLQALTKPPVNVPNYSLRVAQAQQQAFRSALIANGVAWLGLPLFLLCGNRLDFYLLLSIGAIYHYDFYPRLSTWESVLQAAPEAQSVQTAVPRRSMQVSLALLGGLSLASYAGNPNDFRIRQQDCVDDKGNPVECQSSGSHGGGSSSSYRGNGGSDSHSSTRRGGFGFFGGSHSSFGG
;
A
#
# COMPACT_ATOMS: atom_id res chain seq x y z
N MET A 1 -7.94 15.93 -40.05
CA MET A 1 -8.67 15.33 -38.91
C MET A 1 -8.15 13.90 -38.72
N PRO A 2 -7.45 13.54 -37.64
CA PRO A 2 -6.97 12.18 -37.49
C PRO A 2 -8.12 11.25 -37.09
N SER A 3 -8.18 10.12 -37.80
CA SER A 3 -9.17 9.06 -37.78
C SER A 3 -9.37 8.38 -36.42
N SER A 4 -10.61 7.96 -36.17
CA SER A 4 -11.22 7.19 -35.07
C SER A 4 -10.56 5.84 -34.67
N SER A 5 -9.25 5.68 -34.81
CA SER A 5 -8.51 4.43 -34.60
C SER A 5 -7.91 4.25 -33.19
N LEU A 6 -8.14 5.18 -32.27
CA LEU A 6 -7.61 5.18 -30.89
C LEU A 6 -8.18 4.08 -29.96
N ASN A 7 -8.95 3.12 -30.49
CA ASN A 7 -9.58 2.02 -29.73
C ASN A 7 -9.03 0.62 -30.06
N LYS A 8 -7.82 0.52 -30.64
CA LYS A 8 -7.25 -0.79 -30.96
C LYS A 8 -6.69 -1.46 -29.72
N LYS A 9 -7.26 -2.61 -29.35
CA LYS A 9 -6.73 -3.54 -28.33
C LYS A 9 -5.25 -3.86 -28.59
N LEU A 10 -4.39 -3.68 -27.59
CA LEU A 10 -2.99 -4.13 -27.65
C LEU A 10 -2.86 -5.48 -26.93
N VAL A 11 -2.34 -6.50 -27.61
CA VAL A 11 -2.08 -7.81 -27.00
C VAL A 11 -0.58 -8.02 -26.91
N ILE A 12 -0.13 -8.37 -25.71
CA ILE A 12 1.26 -8.64 -25.40
C ILE A 12 1.40 -10.10 -25.02
N THR A 13 2.32 -10.78 -25.69
CA THR A 13 2.73 -12.16 -25.39
C THR A 13 4.22 -12.20 -25.13
N TYR A 14 4.62 -13.03 -24.16
CA TYR A 14 6.05 -13.27 -23.91
C TYR A 14 6.58 -14.26 -24.92
N SER A 15 7.79 -14.00 -25.45
CA SER A 15 8.47 -14.91 -26.36
C SER A 15 8.76 -16.26 -25.68
N SER A 16 8.46 -17.36 -26.38
CA SER A 16 8.66 -18.73 -25.88
C SER A 16 10.10 -18.99 -25.46
N TRP A 17 11.09 -18.48 -26.20
CA TRP A 17 12.51 -18.61 -25.84
C TRP A 17 12.84 -17.93 -24.51
N LYS A 18 12.28 -16.75 -24.27
CA LYS A 18 12.49 -16.04 -23.00
C LYS A 18 11.79 -16.73 -21.82
N LYS A 19 10.66 -17.42 -22.05
CA LYS A 19 10.04 -18.29 -21.05
C LYS A 19 10.92 -19.50 -20.73
N LEU A 20 11.57 -20.09 -21.75
CA LEU A 20 12.51 -21.19 -21.55
C LEU A 20 13.74 -20.74 -20.74
N LEU A 21 14.30 -19.56 -21.04
CA LEU A 21 15.35 -18.95 -20.21
C LEU A 21 14.89 -18.69 -18.77
N ALA A 22 13.64 -18.26 -18.58
CA ALA A 22 13.07 -18.10 -17.24
C ALA A 22 13.01 -19.44 -16.49
N LEU A 23 12.56 -20.51 -17.16
CA LEU A 23 12.55 -21.86 -16.58
C LEU A 23 13.95 -22.36 -16.21
N LEU A 24 14.95 -22.07 -17.04
CA LEU A 24 16.35 -22.39 -16.71
C LEU A 24 16.83 -21.60 -15.48
N GLY A 25 16.45 -20.32 -15.38
CA GLY A 25 16.70 -19.51 -14.18
C GLY A 25 15.99 -20.07 -12.93
N LEU A 26 14.79 -20.63 -13.08
CA LEU A 26 14.09 -21.30 -11.98
C LEU A 26 14.79 -22.58 -11.55
N ALA A 27 15.27 -23.38 -12.50
CA ALA A 27 16.07 -24.58 -12.20
C ALA A 27 17.36 -24.20 -11.44
N LEU A 28 18.04 -23.12 -11.86
CA LEU A 28 19.21 -22.60 -11.15
C LEU A 28 18.85 -22.11 -9.73
N ALA A 29 17.73 -21.40 -9.55
CA ALA A 29 17.28 -20.95 -8.24
C ALA A 29 16.96 -22.13 -7.30
N LEU A 30 16.37 -23.21 -7.83
CA LEU A 30 16.12 -24.45 -7.08
C LEU A 30 17.44 -25.16 -6.72
N LEU A 31 18.41 -25.20 -7.64
CA LEU A 31 19.74 -25.75 -7.36
C LEU A 31 20.47 -24.96 -6.28
N MET A 32 20.36 -23.63 -6.27
CA MET A 32 20.93 -22.78 -5.22
C MET A 32 20.25 -23.02 -3.86
N ALA A 33 18.92 -23.17 -3.85
CA ALA A 33 18.18 -23.54 -2.63
C ALA A 33 18.60 -24.93 -2.13
N TRP A 34 18.80 -25.89 -3.04
CA TRP A 34 19.30 -27.23 -2.73
C TRP A 34 20.72 -27.21 -2.16
N ALA A 35 21.63 -26.43 -2.75
CA ALA A 35 22.98 -26.24 -2.23
C ALA A 35 22.95 -25.59 -0.82
N GLY A 36 22.05 -24.64 -0.59
CA GLY A 36 21.81 -24.05 0.73
C GLY A 36 21.35 -25.08 1.76
N PHE A 37 20.46 -26.00 1.37
CA PHE A 37 20.00 -27.11 2.22
C PHE A 37 21.13 -28.06 2.62
N LEU A 38 22.10 -28.27 1.73
CA LEU A 38 23.29 -29.10 2.00
C LEU A 38 24.37 -28.40 2.84
N SER A 39 24.28 -27.08 3.06
CA SER A 39 25.34 -26.30 3.71
C SER A 39 25.51 -26.58 5.21
N ASN A 40 24.58 -27.31 5.85
CA ASN A 40 24.52 -27.58 7.29
C ASN A 40 24.49 -26.33 8.20
N PHE A 41 24.55 -25.12 7.65
CA PHE A 41 24.42 -23.85 8.36
C PHE A 41 22.99 -23.33 8.26
N PHE A 42 22.27 -23.34 9.39
CA PHE A 42 20.84 -23.02 9.41
C PHE A 42 20.51 -21.60 8.92
N ILE A 43 21.36 -20.60 9.24
CA ILE A 43 21.21 -19.22 8.74
C ILE A 43 21.33 -19.16 7.21
N LEU A 44 22.32 -19.85 6.64
CA LEU A 44 22.53 -19.90 5.20
C LEU A 44 21.39 -20.66 4.52
N GLU A 45 20.99 -21.80 5.08
CA GLU A 45 19.86 -22.62 4.62
C GLU A 45 18.58 -21.76 4.50
N VAL A 46 18.17 -21.06 5.55
CA VAL A 46 16.98 -20.19 5.53
C VAL A 46 17.14 -19.05 4.53
N SER A 47 18.32 -18.43 4.44
CA SER A 47 18.58 -17.33 3.52
C SER A 47 18.47 -17.77 2.06
N PHE A 48 19.05 -18.93 1.71
CA PHE A 48 18.96 -19.51 0.37
C PHE A 48 17.53 -19.95 0.03
N ILE A 49 16.79 -20.51 0.99
CA ILE A 49 15.38 -20.90 0.78
C ILE A 49 14.51 -19.66 0.53
N LEU A 50 14.65 -18.60 1.34
CA LEU A 50 13.89 -17.36 1.16
C LEU A 50 14.23 -16.67 -0.16
N LEU A 51 15.53 -16.61 -0.51
CA LEU A 51 15.99 -16.05 -1.77
C LEU A 51 15.47 -16.88 -2.96
N GLY A 52 15.60 -18.20 -2.89
CA GLY A 52 15.11 -19.14 -3.90
C GLY A 52 13.60 -19.02 -4.09
N ALA A 53 12.82 -18.96 -3.00
CA ALA A 53 11.37 -18.76 -3.02
C ALA A 53 10.99 -17.41 -3.66
N TYR A 54 11.72 -16.34 -3.34
CA TYR A 54 11.51 -15.02 -3.97
C TYR A 54 11.76 -15.07 -5.49
N TRP A 55 12.87 -15.67 -5.93
CA TRP A 55 13.17 -15.81 -7.36
C TRP A 55 12.17 -16.71 -8.07
N ALA A 56 11.83 -17.85 -7.48
CA ALA A 56 10.82 -18.76 -8.00
C ALA A 56 9.48 -18.04 -8.16
N TRP A 57 9.05 -17.25 -7.18
CA TRP A 57 7.83 -16.45 -7.26
C TRP A 57 7.85 -15.46 -8.44
N VAL A 58 8.93 -14.70 -8.62
CA VAL A 58 9.08 -13.72 -9.70
C VAL A 58 9.08 -14.41 -11.08
N ILE A 59 9.76 -15.54 -11.20
CA ILE A 59 9.88 -16.29 -12.44
C ILE A 59 8.55 -16.98 -12.78
N LEU A 60 7.90 -17.59 -11.79
CA LEU A 60 6.63 -18.29 -11.96
C LEU A 60 5.53 -17.33 -12.44
N ASP A 61 5.50 -16.09 -11.96
CA ASP A 61 4.57 -15.06 -12.47
C ASP A 61 4.76 -14.81 -13.98
N THR A 62 6.01 -14.82 -14.45
CA THR A 62 6.34 -14.60 -15.87
C THR A 62 5.99 -15.82 -16.73
N VAL A 63 6.37 -17.01 -16.28
CA VAL A 63 6.12 -18.28 -16.98
C VAL A 63 4.62 -18.58 -17.06
N SER A 64 3.90 -18.35 -15.96
CA SER A 64 2.46 -18.59 -15.87
C SER A 64 1.63 -17.61 -16.71
N THR A 65 2.20 -16.47 -17.13
CA THR A 65 1.49 -15.49 -17.95
C THR A 65 1.38 -15.97 -19.40
N ILE A 66 0.17 -16.17 -19.89
CA ILE A 66 -0.11 -16.55 -21.28
C ILE A 66 -0.12 -15.30 -22.16
N SER A 67 -0.92 -14.31 -21.80
CA SER A 67 -1.05 -13.05 -22.55
C SER A 67 -1.55 -11.91 -21.66
N ILE A 68 -1.17 -10.68 -22.00
CA ILE A 68 -1.67 -9.47 -21.36
C ILE A 68 -2.32 -8.61 -22.44
N SER A 69 -3.64 -8.40 -22.32
CA SER A 69 -4.43 -7.61 -23.25
C SER A 69 -4.78 -6.27 -22.63
N PHE A 70 -4.42 -5.19 -23.30
CA PHE A 70 -4.75 -3.82 -22.94
C PHE A 70 -5.92 -3.37 -23.78
N TYR A 71 -7.01 -3.01 -23.10
CA TYR A 71 -8.18 -2.36 -23.67
C TYR A 71 -8.23 -0.90 -23.16
N PRO A 72 -8.95 0.00 -23.84
CA PRO A 72 -9.14 1.36 -23.37
C PRO A 72 -9.79 1.44 -21.97
N ASN A 73 -10.69 0.49 -21.66
CA ASN A 73 -11.49 0.46 -20.43
C ASN A 73 -10.99 -0.55 -19.37
N LYS A 74 -10.11 -1.49 -19.73
CA LYS A 74 -9.58 -2.51 -18.81
C LYS A 74 -8.26 -3.11 -19.28
N ILE A 75 -7.50 -3.68 -18.36
CA ILE A 75 -6.33 -4.51 -18.63
C ILE A 75 -6.66 -5.92 -18.17
N VAL A 76 -6.40 -6.91 -19.02
CA VAL A 76 -6.70 -8.32 -18.77
C VAL A 76 -5.40 -9.11 -18.86
N LYS A 77 -4.97 -9.71 -17.74
CA LYS A 77 -3.86 -10.67 -17.70
C LYS A 77 -4.44 -12.07 -17.63
N ARG A 78 -4.16 -12.88 -18.65
CA ARG A 78 -4.48 -14.31 -18.66
C ARG A 78 -3.26 -15.10 -18.22
N SER A 79 -3.43 -15.88 -17.16
CA SER A 79 -2.45 -16.84 -16.68
C SER A 79 -3.02 -18.25 -16.72
N TRP A 80 -2.15 -19.26 -16.62
CA TRP A 80 -2.58 -20.65 -16.45
C TRP A 80 -3.41 -20.88 -15.17
N LEU A 81 -3.24 -20.02 -14.16
CA LEU A 81 -3.92 -20.13 -12.87
C LEU A 81 -5.22 -19.29 -12.80
N GLY A 82 -5.56 -18.57 -13.87
CA GLY A 82 -6.75 -17.73 -13.94
C GLY A 82 -6.54 -16.41 -14.68
N GLU A 83 -7.61 -15.60 -14.72
CA GLU A 83 -7.65 -14.29 -15.36
C GLU A 83 -7.73 -13.18 -14.30
N THR A 84 -6.87 -12.17 -14.39
CA THR A 84 -6.95 -10.96 -13.56
C THR A 84 -7.29 -9.76 -14.44
N THR A 85 -8.31 -9.01 -14.05
CA THR A 85 -8.80 -7.84 -14.79
C THR A 85 -8.72 -6.59 -13.93
N ILE A 86 -8.04 -5.56 -14.41
CA ILE A 86 -7.97 -4.25 -13.76
C ILE A 86 -8.72 -3.23 -14.63
N PRO A 87 -9.76 -2.56 -14.12
CA PRO A 87 -10.43 -1.51 -14.87
C PRO A 87 -9.54 -0.26 -14.97
N THR A 88 -9.60 0.47 -16.08
CA THR A 88 -8.66 1.58 -16.33
C THR A 88 -8.96 2.83 -15.51
N HIS A 89 -10.20 3.01 -15.03
CA HIS A 89 -10.62 4.15 -14.22
C HIS A 89 -10.08 4.14 -12.77
N THR A 90 -9.44 3.06 -12.34
CA THR A 90 -8.75 2.94 -11.04
C THR A 90 -7.26 2.64 -11.21
N LEU A 91 -6.74 2.73 -12.44
CA LEU A 91 -5.40 2.30 -12.76
C LEU A 91 -4.34 3.20 -12.13
N LEU A 92 -3.48 2.62 -11.30
CA LEU A 92 -2.20 3.23 -10.95
C LEU A 92 -1.08 2.52 -11.66
N VAL A 93 -0.18 3.28 -12.27
CA VAL A 93 1.01 2.74 -12.93
C VAL A 93 2.23 3.13 -12.11
N ALA A 94 2.95 2.12 -11.62
CA ALA A 94 4.29 2.31 -11.08
C ALA A 94 5.29 1.83 -12.12
N ASP A 95 6.08 2.78 -12.62
CA ASP A 95 7.23 2.51 -13.47
C ASP A 95 8.42 2.24 -12.56
N SER A 96 8.91 0.99 -12.53
CA SER A 96 10.24 0.73 -11.99
C SER A 96 11.24 0.86 -13.13
N GLN A 97 11.86 2.03 -13.21
CA GLN A 97 13.02 2.30 -14.06
C GLN A 97 14.23 2.32 -13.14
N ASP A 98 14.98 1.22 -13.12
CA ASP A 98 16.35 1.24 -12.61
C ASP A 98 17.22 1.89 -13.70
N GLN A 99 18.13 2.80 -13.30
CA GLN A 99 18.84 3.71 -14.20
C GLN A 99 19.55 3.03 -15.39
N ASP A 100 19.91 1.75 -15.26
CA ASP A 100 20.56 0.95 -16.30
C ASP A 100 19.77 -0.30 -16.74
N SER A 101 18.56 -0.53 -16.19
CA SER A 101 17.79 -1.74 -16.47
C SER A 101 16.56 -1.48 -17.35
N VAL A 102 16.12 -2.52 -18.05
CA VAL A 102 14.92 -2.43 -18.89
C VAL A 102 13.71 -2.09 -18.03
N LYS A 103 13.03 -1.00 -18.41
CA LYS A 103 11.78 -0.54 -17.80
C LYS A 103 10.78 -1.69 -17.63
N SER A 104 10.33 -1.89 -16.40
CA SER A 104 9.23 -2.81 -16.10
C SER A 104 8.04 -2.05 -15.53
N TRP A 105 6.84 -2.44 -15.97
CA TRP A 105 5.61 -1.74 -15.62
C TRP A 105 4.84 -2.57 -14.59
N ARG A 106 4.28 -1.92 -13.57
CA ARG A 106 3.31 -2.53 -12.66
C ARG A 106 2.04 -1.70 -12.64
N PHE A 107 0.94 -2.33 -13.02
CA PHE A 107 -0.40 -1.78 -13.00
C PHE A 107 -1.12 -2.25 -11.74
N PHE A 108 -1.70 -1.33 -10.98
CA PHE A 108 -2.43 -1.62 -9.73
C PHE A 108 -3.87 -1.12 -9.83
N HIS A 109 -4.79 -1.84 -9.18
CA HIS A 109 -6.14 -1.35 -8.91
C HIS A 109 -6.12 -0.42 -7.68
N GLY A 110 -6.27 0.88 -7.92
CA GLY A 110 -6.50 1.96 -6.97
C GLY A 110 -5.34 2.37 -6.05
N SER A 111 -4.56 1.42 -5.52
CA SER A 111 -3.43 1.68 -4.61
C SER A 111 -2.22 0.80 -4.95
N ASN A 112 -1.01 1.35 -4.88
CA ASN A 112 0.24 0.58 -5.04
C ASN A 112 0.46 -0.48 -3.93
N LYS A 113 -0.33 -0.41 -2.85
CA LYS A 113 -0.33 -1.39 -1.76
C LYS A 113 -1.18 -2.62 -2.09
N ASN A 114 -1.99 -2.57 -3.14
CA ASN A 114 -2.84 -3.68 -3.60
C ASN A 114 -2.04 -4.71 -4.41
N ARG A 115 -1.30 -5.56 -3.69
CA ARG A 115 -0.42 -6.57 -4.31
C ARG A 115 -1.18 -7.64 -5.09
N ARG A 116 -2.39 -8.01 -4.65
CA ARG A 116 -3.16 -9.12 -5.24
C ARG A 116 -3.83 -8.75 -6.55
N GLU A 117 -4.23 -7.49 -6.71
CA GLU A 117 -4.86 -6.99 -7.93
C GLU A 117 -3.87 -6.10 -8.68
N SER A 118 -2.70 -6.68 -8.94
CA SER A 118 -1.65 -6.04 -9.71
C SER A 118 -1.27 -6.88 -10.92
N ILE A 119 -1.01 -6.20 -12.03
CA ILE A 119 -0.50 -6.79 -13.26
C ILE A 119 0.91 -6.27 -13.45
N ARG A 120 1.89 -7.16 -13.24
CA ARG A 120 3.29 -6.88 -13.57
C ARG A 120 3.57 -7.26 -15.01
N VAL A 121 4.19 -6.34 -15.74
CA VAL A 121 4.74 -6.58 -17.07
C VAL A 121 6.26 -6.50 -16.99
N ALA A 122 6.90 -7.66 -17.04
CA ALA A 122 8.35 -7.74 -17.01
C ALA A 122 8.94 -7.33 -18.38
N GLY A 123 9.44 -6.09 -18.47
CA GLY A 123 10.00 -5.54 -19.71
C GLY A 123 11.11 -6.39 -20.31
N ASN A 124 11.99 -6.98 -19.48
CA ASN A 124 13.05 -7.91 -19.90
C ASN A 124 12.54 -9.03 -20.84
N PHE A 125 11.31 -9.50 -20.63
CA PHE A 125 10.71 -10.61 -21.38
C PHE A 125 9.95 -10.18 -22.64
N LEU A 126 9.86 -8.87 -22.91
CA LEU A 126 9.25 -8.33 -24.14
C LEU A 126 10.30 -8.12 -25.25
N SER A 127 9.85 -8.18 -26.51
CA SER A 127 10.67 -7.72 -27.63
C SER A 127 10.81 -6.18 -27.58
N PRO A 128 11.89 -5.59 -28.11
CA PRO A 128 12.10 -4.14 -28.10
C PRO A 128 10.94 -3.39 -28.77
N GLU A 129 10.36 -3.93 -29.84
CA GLU A 129 9.20 -3.37 -30.53
C GLU A 129 7.95 -3.34 -29.63
N LEU A 130 7.63 -4.46 -28.97
CA LEU A 130 6.49 -4.53 -28.05
C LEU A 130 6.64 -3.59 -26.86
N ARG A 131 7.87 -3.33 -26.41
CA ARG A 131 8.14 -2.32 -25.35
C ARG A 131 7.81 -0.92 -25.83
N LEU A 132 8.24 -0.55 -27.04
CA LEU A 132 7.93 0.76 -27.62
C LEU A 132 6.43 0.92 -27.85
N TRP A 133 5.75 -0.14 -28.33
CA TRP A 133 4.30 -0.13 -28.50
C TRP A 133 3.57 0.01 -27.17
N LEU A 134 4.00 -0.71 -26.12
CA LEU A 134 3.40 -0.59 -24.79
C LEU A 134 3.62 0.81 -24.20
N ASP A 135 4.84 1.36 -24.30
CA ASP A 135 5.12 2.69 -23.77
C ASP A 135 4.35 3.78 -24.54
N SER A 136 4.24 3.65 -25.87
CA SER A 136 3.40 4.50 -26.72
C SER A 136 1.92 4.38 -26.35
N TYR A 137 1.40 3.15 -26.20
CA TYR A 137 0.01 2.88 -25.83
C TYR A 137 -0.33 3.46 -24.46
N HIS A 138 0.55 3.27 -23.47
CA HIS A 138 0.39 3.82 -22.14
C HIS A 138 0.34 5.36 -22.16
N ARG A 139 1.27 6.02 -22.88
CA ARG A 139 1.29 7.48 -23.01
C ARG A 139 0.09 8.02 -23.79
N ASN A 140 -0.38 7.33 -24.82
CA ASN A 140 -1.41 7.84 -25.72
C ASN A 140 -2.84 7.52 -25.28
N ILE A 141 -3.07 6.39 -24.62
CA ILE A 141 -4.42 5.97 -24.23
C ILE A 141 -4.68 6.21 -22.76
N TYR A 142 -3.75 5.87 -21.87
CA TYR A 142 -3.97 6.00 -20.43
C TYR A 142 -3.59 7.37 -19.87
N ARG A 143 -2.61 8.07 -20.46
CA ARG A 143 -2.22 9.42 -20.00
C ARG A 143 -2.95 10.56 -20.73
N LEU A 144 -3.25 10.39 -22.02
CA LEU A 144 -3.92 11.41 -22.85
C LEU A 144 -5.45 11.26 -22.90
N GLY A 145 -5.96 10.03 -22.80
CA GLY A 145 -7.38 9.85 -22.50
C GLY A 145 -7.64 10.25 -21.05
N ASN A 146 -8.72 10.96 -20.77
CA ASN A 146 -9.20 11.29 -19.42
C ASN A 146 -9.46 10.05 -18.51
N PHE A 147 -8.99 8.87 -18.91
CA PHE A 147 -8.93 7.61 -18.17
C PHE A 147 -7.86 7.58 -17.10
N SER A 148 -6.86 8.48 -17.16
CA SER A 148 -6.11 8.92 -15.97
C SER A 148 -7.06 9.74 -15.10
N SER A 149 -8.13 9.10 -14.60
CA SER A 149 -8.84 9.58 -13.43
C SER A 149 -7.77 9.89 -12.39
N ARG A 150 -7.90 11.05 -11.74
CA ARG A 150 -7.10 11.37 -10.56
C ARG A 150 -6.97 10.09 -9.74
N PRO A 151 -5.74 9.67 -9.37
CA PRO A 151 -5.56 8.49 -8.53
C PRO A 151 -6.64 8.57 -7.46
N LEU A 152 -7.44 7.50 -7.27
CA LEU A 152 -8.47 7.47 -6.22
C LEU A 152 -7.86 8.20 -5.05
N SER A 153 -8.39 9.39 -4.75
CA SER A 153 -7.68 10.34 -3.90
C SER A 153 -7.22 9.53 -2.70
N SER A 154 -5.95 9.68 -2.30
CA SER A 154 -5.44 9.03 -1.08
C SER A 154 -6.37 9.28 0.13
N ASN A 155 -7.27 10.26 0.02
CA ASN A 155 -8.25 10.68 0.99
C ASN A 155 -9.65 10.07 0.78
N SER A 156 -9.85 9.15 -0.18
CA SER A 156 -11.10 8.40 -0.28
C SER A 156 -11.20 7.45 0.92
N ALA A 157 -12.37 7.39 1.56
CA ALA A 157 -12.57 6.58 2.77
C ALA A 157 -12.20 5.10 2.55
N VAL A 158 -12.45 4.59 1.35
CA VAL A 158 -12.09 3.22 0.92
C VAL A 158 -10.59 3.00 0.96
N CYS A 159 -9.80 3.89 0.36
CA CYS A 159 -8.35 3.76 0.36
C CYS A 159 -7.79 3.84 1.78
N VAL A 160 -8.26 4.79 2.60
CA VAL A 160 -7.78 4.94 3.99
C VAL A 160 -8.03 3.68 4.81
N GLU A 161 -9.23 3.10 4.75
CA GLU A 161 -9.54 1.87 5.48
C GLU A 161 -8.79 0.66 4.93
N PHE A 162 -8.65 0.54 3.61
CA PHE A 162 -7.83 -0.49 3.00
C PHE A 162 -6.36 -0.39 3.46
N GLU A 163 -5.80 0.82 3.56
CA GLU A 163 -4.43 1.01 4.00
C GLU A 163 -4.20 0.59 5.46
N LYS A 164 -5.19 0.80 6.34
CA LYS A 164 -5.17 0.30 7.73
C LYS A 164 -5.22 -1.23 7.80
N ALA A 165 -6.00 -1.86 6.93
CA ALA A 165 -6.04 -3.32 6.85
C ALA A 165 -4.69 -3.87 6.36
N VAL A 166 -4.13 -3.25 5.32
CA VAL A 166 -2.82 -3.60 4.78
C VAL A 166 -1.71 -3.39 5.81
N SER A 167 -1.74 -2.31 6.58
CA SER A 167 -0.73 -2.06 7.61
C SER A 167 -0.75 -3.14 8.69
N SER A 168 -1.94 -3.64 9.05
CA SER A 168 -2.09 -4.77 9.98
C SER A 168 -1.46 -6.06 9.45
N PHE A 169 -1.66 -6.38 8.17
CA PHE A 169 -1.00 -7.52 7.53
C PHE A 169 0.52 -7.37 7.48
N ARG A 170 1.01 -6.16 7.16
CA ARG A 170 2.45 -5.87 7.15
C ARG A 170 3.05 -5.97 8.54
N PHE A 171 2.38 -5.43 9.56
CA PHE A 171 2.81 -5.53 10.94
C PHE A 171 2.95 -7.01 11.36
N MET A 172 1.95 -7.84 11.05
CA MET A 172 2.01 -9.28 11.33
C MET A 172 3.12 -10.00 10.56
N ALA A 173 3.38 -9.60 9.30
CA ALA A 173 4.50 -10.14 8.53
C ALA A 173 5.86 -9.74 9.13
N VAL A 174 6.01 -8.50 9.60
CA VAL A 174 7.22 -8.04 10.31
C VAL A 174 7.40 -8.81 11.60
N LEU A 175 6.34 -8.96 12.41
CA LEU A 175 6.38 -9.72 13.66
C LEU A 175 6.77 -11.19 13.40
N THR A 176 6.24 -11.78 12.33
CA THR A 176 6.64 -13.13 11.88
C THR A 176 8.10 -13.16 11.43
N GLY A 177 8.58 -12.12 10.73
CA GLY A 177 9.99 -12.00 10.38
C GLY A 177 10.93 -11.94 11.60
N VAL A 178 10.56 -11.17 12.63
CA VAL A 178 11.28 -11.11 13.91
C VAL A 178 11.25 -12.47 14.60
N TYR A 179 10.09 -13.13 14.65
CA TYR A 179 9.93 -14.48 15.20
C TYR A 179 10.85 -15.50 14.49
N LEU A 180 10.87 -15.49 13.16
CA LEU A 180 11.74 -16.35 12.35
C LEU A 180 13.22 -16.06 12.62
N LEU A 181 13.60 -14.79 12.80
CA LEU A 181 14.98 -14.42 13.12
C LEU A 181 15.41 -14.96 14.49
N VAL A 182 14.58 -14.78 15.52
CA VAL A 182 14.84 -15.35 16.86
C VAL A 182 14.98 -16.86 16.79
N TYR A 183 14.11 -17.52 16.02
CA TYR A 183 14.17 -18.96 15.81
C TYR A 183 15.45 -19.40 15.11
N VAL A 184 15.86 -18.72 14.05
CA VAL A 184 17.08 -19.05 13.32
C VAL A 184 18.30 -18.95 14.22
N ILE A 185 18.37 -17.92 15.06
CA ILE A 185 19.43 -17.78 16.08
C ILE A 185 19.38 -18.95 17.06
N TYR A 186 18.21 -19.27 17.58
CA TYR A 186 18.02 -20.35 18.54
C TYR A 186 18.39 -21.73 17.98
N ALA A 187 17.92 -22.06 16.78
CA ALA A 187 18.24 -23.29 16.08
C ALA A 187 19.73 -23.40 15.76
N THR A 188 20.38 -22.27 15.42
CA THR A 188 21.84 -22.22 15.23
C THR A 188 22.57 -22.52 16.53
N MET A 189 22.17 -21.91 17.65
CA MET A 189 22.75 -22.18 18.97
C MET A 189 22.58 -23.66 19.39
N LEU A 190 21.39 -24.23 19.16
CA LEU A 190 21.13 -25.64 19.41
C LEU A 190 22.01 -26.56 18.56
N TYR A 191 22.22 -26.24 17.29
CA TYR A 191 23.09 -27.03 16.42
C TYR A 191 24.56 -26.95 16.82
N TRP A 192 25.00 -25.79 17.31
CA TRP A 192 26.35 -25.62 17.87
C TRP A 192 26.57 -26.45 19.14
N GLN A 193 25.56 -26.55 20.01
CA GLN A 193 25.64 -27.31 21.26
C GLN A 193 25.38 -28.81 21.06
N TYR A 194 24.50 -29.16 20.12
CA TYR A 194 24.05 -30.53 19.85
C TYR A 194 24.13 -30.82 18.34
N PRO A 195 25.13 -31.60 17.89
CA PRO A 195 25.31 -31.87 16.46
C PRO A 195 24.15 -32.67 15.83
N VAL A 196 23.38 -33.40 16.65
CA VAL A 196 22.18 -34.12 16.23
C VAL A 196 21.06 -33.83 17.22
N PHE A 197 20.29 -32.77 16.96
CA PHE A 197 19.11 -32.45 17.75
C PHE A 197 17.93 -33.32 17.28
N ALA A 198 17.52 -34.28 18.11
CA ALA A 198 16.39 -35.18 17.84
C ALA A 198 15.03 -34.66 18.34
N GLY A 199 14.98 -33.40 18.80
CA GLY A 199 13.81 -32.83 19.46
C GLY A 199 13.84 -32.98 20.98
N TYR A 200 12.98 -32.22 21.67
CA TYR A 200 12.80 -32.31 23.13
C TYR A 200 11.98 -33.52 23.58
N ALA A 201 11.21 -34.13 22.66
CA ALA A 201 10.32 -35.24 22.98
C ALA A 201 10.53 -36.42 22.00
N PRO A 202 11.74 -37.00 21.93
CA PRO A 202 12.07 -38.06 20.95
C PRO A 202 11.27 -39.36 21.16
N GLN A 203 10.73 -39.56 22.36
CA GLN A 203 9.89 -40.70 22.71
C GLN A 203 8.47 -40.64 22.11
N TRP A 204 8.03 -39.47 21.62
CA TRP A 204 6.72 -39.33 21.00
C TRP A 204 6.79 -39.76 19.54
N PRO A 205 5.78 -40.47 19.03
CA PRO A 205 5.78 -40.89 17.64
C PRO A 205 5.67 -39.64 16.74
N ALA A 206 6.69 -39.41 15.93
CA ALA A 206 6.80 -38.22 15.08
C ALA A 206 5.66 -38.12 14.05
N TRP A 207 5.20 -39.26 13.53
CA TRP A 207 4.20 -39.29 12.47
C TRP A 207 2.80 -38.81 12.92
N PRO A 208 2.23 -39.29 14.05
CA PRO A 208 1.00 -38.73 14.62
C PRO A 208 1.10 -37.24 14.92
N MET A 209 2.22 -36.78 15.48
CA MET A 209 2.42 -35.35 15.76
C MET A 209 2.39 -34.51 14.49
N ARG A 210 3.11 -34.92 13.44
CA ARG A 210 3.04 -34.25 12.13
C ARG A 210 1.62 -34.19 11.59
N LEU A 211 0.86 -35.29 11.69
CA LEU A 211 -0.52 -35.30 11.23
C LEU A 211 -1.41 -34.34 12.01
N VAL A 212 -1.27 -34.23 13.32
CA VAL A 212 -2.05 -33.27 14.12
C VAL A 212 -1.77 -31.84 13.68
N PHE A 213 -0.50 -31.48 13.51
CA PHE A 213 -0.11 -30.14 13.09
C PHE A 213 -0.55 -29.82 11.66
N VAL A 214 -0.42 -30.78 10.74
CA VAL A 214 -0.92 -30.65 9.36
C VAL A 214 -2.45 -30.54 9.36
N ALA A 215 -3.16 -31.33 10.17
CA ALA A 215 -4.61 -31.25 10.30
C ALA A 215 -5.06 -29.89 10.83
N ILE A 216 -4.34 -29.31 11.81
CA ILE A 216 -4.59 -27.93 12.29
C ILE A 216 -4.36 -26.92 11.16
N ALA A 217 -3.27 -27.05 10.39
CA ALA A 217 -2.99 -26.16 9.27
C ALA A 217 -4.06 -26.25 8.16
N LEU A 218 -4.60 -27.45 7.90
CA LEU A 218 -5.70 -27.65 6.96
C LEU A 218 -7.02 -27.09 7.52
N ALA A 219 -7.29 -27.29 8.82
CA ALA A 219 -8.48 -26.74 9.49
C ALA A 219 -8.48 -25.21 9.59
N ALA A 220 -7.30 -24.58 9.56
CA ALA A 220 -7.18 -23.12 9.50
C ALA A 220 -7.73 -22.54 8.19
N TYR A 221 -7.69 -23.28 7.08
CA TYR A 221 -8.15 -22.81 5.77
C TYR A 221 -9.65 -22.44 5.73
N PRO A 222 -10.60 -23.31 6.13
CA PRO A 222 -12.02 -22.93 6.15
C PRO A 222 -12.29 -21.79 7.14
N LEU A 223 -11.53 -21.68 8.23
CA LEU A 223 -11.63 -20.56 9.17
C LEU A 223 -11.21 -19.24 8.51
N LEU A 224 -10.11 -19.24 7.74
CA LEU A 224 -9.67 -18.09 6.96
C LEU A 224 -10.68 -17.72 5.86
N GLN A 225 -11.29 -18.71 5.20
CA GLN A 225 -12.38 -18.47 4.26
C GLN A 225 -13.60 -17.83 4.93
N ALA A 226 -13.95 -18.25 6.14
CA ALA A 226 -15.05 -17.64 6.88
C ALA A 226 -14.75 -16.17 7.25
N LEU A 227 -13.51 -15.88 7.65
CA LEU A 227 -13.08 -14.54 8.04
C LEU A 227 -12.93 -13.56 6.88
N THR A 228 -12.76 -14.04 5.65
CA THR A 228 -12.61 -13.16 4.47
C THR A 228 -13.91 -12.83 3.77
N LYS A 229 -15.03 -13.41 4.20
CA LYS A 229 -16.36 -13.04 3.70
C LYS A 229 -16.74 -11.64 4.20
N PRO A 230 -17.15 -10.72 3.30
CA PRO A 230 -17.51 -9.37 3.69
C PRO A 230 -18.72 -9.34 4.63
N PRO A 231 -18.75 -8.48 5.66
CA PRO A 231 -19.91 -8.31 6.52
C PRO A 231 -21.01 -7.51 5.81
N VAL A 232 -21.87 -8.19 5.03
CA VAL A 232 -22.92 -7.56 4.21
C VAL A 232 -24.16 -7.13 5.02
N ASN A 233 -24.46 -7.82 6.13
CA ASN A 233 -25.72 -7.65 6.87
C ASN A 233 -25.69 -6.58 7.98
N VAL A 234 -24.66 -5.73 8.03
CA VAL A 234 -24.50 -4.73 9.10
C VAL A 234 -24.90 -3.35 8.60
N PRO A 235 -25.99 -2.72 9.10
CA PRO A 235 -26.47 -1.45 8.57
C PRO A 235 -25.55 -0.27 8.91
N ASN A 236 -24.90 -0.29 10.08
CA ASN A 236 -24.05 0.80 10.54
C ASN A 236 -22.66 0.77 9.87
N TYR A 237 -22.32 1.85 9.16
CA TYR A 237 -21.04 2.02 8.47
C TYR A 237 -19.83 1.80 9.40
N SER A 238 -19.78 2.49 10.54
CA SER A 238 -18.65 2.43 11.49
C SER A 238 -18.45 1.03 12.06
N LEU A 239 -19.55 0.36 12.42
CA LEU A 239 -19.52 -0.99 12.99
C LEU A 239 -19.09 -2.02 11.93
N ARG A 240 -19.56 -1.87 10.69
CA ARG A 240 -19.17 -2.73 9.57
C ARG A 240 -17.68 -2.63 9.26
N VAL A 241 -17.15 -1.40 9.19
CA VAL A 241 -15.72 -1.15 8.97
C VAL A 241 -14.90 -1.75 10.10
N ALA A 242 -15.29 -1.52 11.36
CA ALA A 242 -14.58 -2.08 12.52
C ALA A 242 -14.55 -3.62 12.49
N GLN A 243 -15.66 -4.27 12.13
CA GLN A 243 -15.71 -5.72 11.97
C GLN A 243 -14.83 -6.22 10.82
N ALA A 244 -14.85 -5.55 9.66
CA ALA A 244 -14.00 -5.89 8.53
C ALA A 244 -12.50 -5.74 8.88
N GLN A 245 -12.12 -4.71 9.63
CA GLN A 245 -10.74 -4.53 10.13
C GLN A 245 -10.36 -5.65 11.11
N GLN A 246 -11.25 -5.99 12.04
CA GLN A 246 -11.01 -7.07 12.99
C GLN A 246 -10.86 -8.43 12.29
N GLN A 247 -11.66 -8.69 11.25
CA GLN A 247 -11.56 -9.89 10.42
C GLN A 247 -10.26 -9.94 9.63
N ALA A 248 -9.83 -8.81 9.04
CA ALA A 248 -8.55 -8.68 8.36
C ALA A 248 -7.38 -8.95 9.33
N PHE A 249 -7.43 -8.40 10.54
CA PHE A 249 -6.41 -8.67 11.56
C PHE A 249 -6.39 -10.14 12.00
N ARG A 250 -7.55 -10.74 12.27
CA ARG A 250 -7.67 -12.16 12.65
C ARG A 250 -7.19 -13.10 11.55
N SER A 251 -7.52 -12.83 10.30
CA SER A 251 -7.04 -13.63 9.17
C SER A 251 -5.52 -13.53 9.00
N ALA A 252 -4.94 -12.34 9.15
CA ALA A 252 -3.48 -12.17 9.18
C ALA A 252 -2.84 -12.96 10.34
N LEU A 253 -3.45 -12.93 11.53
CA LEU A 253 -2.96 -13.66 12.70
C LEU A 253 -3.02 -15.18 12.49
N ILE A 254 -4.13 -15.72 11.99
CA ILE A 254 -4.28 -17.16 11.75
C ILE A 254 -3.32 -17.62 10.66
N ALA A 255 -3.18 -16.87 9.56
CA ALA A 255 -2.26 -17.23 8.48
C ALA A 255 -0.80 -17.28 8.97
N ASN A 256 -0.36 -16.31 9.77
CA ASN A 256 0.97 -16.32 10.36
C ASN A 256 1.09 -17.35 11.50
N GLY A 257 0.02 -17.60 12.26
CA GLY A 257 -0.01 -18.63 13.30
C GLY A 257 0.26 -20.02 12.74
N VAL A 258 -0.25 -20.33 11.54
CA VAL A 258 0.09 -21.58 10.82
C VAL A 258 1.59 -21.66 10.52
N ALA A 259 2.22 -20.55 10.12
CA ALA A 259 3.67 -20.52 9.95
C ALA A 259 4.42 -20.75 11.27
N TRP A 260 3.91 -20.19 12.38
CA TRP A 260 4.54 -20.34 13.70
C TRP A 260 4.46 -21.77 14.24
N LEU A 261 3.43 -22.53 13.88
CA LEU A 261 3.29 -23.96 14.24
C LEU A 261 4.47 -24.82 13.74
N GLY A 262 5.20 -24.37 12.72
CA GLY A 262 6.42 -25.03 12.25
C GLY A 262 7.50 -25.18 13.31
N LEU A 263 7.68 -24.18 14.18
CA LEU A 263 8.74 -24.18 15.18
C LEU A 263 8.45 -25.18 16.31
N PRO A 264 7.28 -25.20 16.96
CA PRO A 264 6.96 -26.23 17.94
C PRO A 264 7.12 -27.64 17.38
N LEU A 265 6.71 -27.87 16.12
CA LEU A 265 6.85 -29.17 15.48
C LEU A 265 8.32 -29.57 15.29
N PHE A 266 9.17 -28.62 14.86
CA PHE A 266 10.62 -28.82 14.80
C PHE A 266 11.23 -29.08 16.18
N LEU A 267 10.86 -28.30 17.20
CA LEU A 267 11.39 -28.47 18.55
C LEU A 267 10.97 -29.81 19.17
N LEU A 268 9.80 -30.35 18.81
CA LEU A 268 9.33 -31.65 19.29
C LEU A 268 10.02 -32.82 18.58
N CYS A 269 10.14 -32.76 17.24
CA CYS A 269 10.55 -33.90 16.42
C CYS A 269 11.98 -33.80 15.83
N GLY A 270 12.65 -32.66 15.98
CA GLY A 270 14.00 -32.40 15.46
C GLY A 270 14.13 -32.24 13.94
N ASN A 271 13.04 -32.43 13.17
CA ASN A 271 13.10 -32.40 11.70
C ASN A 271 12.88 -30.99 11.13
N ARG A 272 13.89 -30.45 10.45
CA ARG A 272 13.85 -29.10 9.84
C ARG A 272 12.81 -28.98 8.72
N LEU A 273 12.54 -30.07 7.98
CA LEU A 273 11.57 -30.05 6.88
C LEU A 273 10.14 -29.72 7.35
N ASP A 274 9.79 -30.17 8.55
CA ASP A 274 8.46 -29.93 9.14
C ASP A 274 8.22 -28.44 9.37
N PHE A 275 9.26 -27.71 9.75
CA PHE A 275 9.24 -26.26 9.89
C PHE A 275 9.05 -25.56 8.54
N TYR A 276 9.84 -25.92 7.52
CA TYR A 276 9.72 -25.31 6.19
C TYR A 276 8.37 -25.57 5.53
N LEU A 277 7.79 -26.75 5.75
CA LEU A 277 6.48 -27.09 5.23
C LEU A 277 5.39 -26.17 5.80
N LEU A 278 5.32 -26.04 7.13
CA LEU A 278 4.31 -25.18 7.78
C LEU A 278 4.55 -23.70 7.52
N LEU A 279 5.81 -23.27 7.45
CA LEU A 279 6.18 -21.92 7.03
C LEU A 279 5.68 -21.61 5.61
N SER A 280 5.85 -22.55 4.68
CA SER A 280 5.41 -22.40 3.29
C SER A 280 3.88 -22.32 3.20
N ILE A 281 3.16 -23.19 3.92
CA ILE A 281 1.69 -23.16 3.97
C ILE A 281 1.20 -21.82 4.55
N GLY A 282 1.78 -21.37 5.66
CA GLY A 282 1.43 -20.09 6.26
C GLY A 282 1.73 -18.89 5.34
N ALA A 283 2.84 -18.92 4.59
CA ALA A 283 3.17 -17.90 3.60
C ALA A 283 2.16 -17.88 2.43
N ILE A 284 1.72 -19.06 1.94
CA ILE A 284 0.68 -19.19 0.94
C ILE A 284 -0.64 -18.60 1.47
N TYR A 285 -1.06 -18.96 2.68
CA TYR A 285 -2.26 -18.37 3.31
C TYR A 285 -2.14 -16.86 3.48
N HIS A 286 -0.98 -16.36 3.91
CA HIS A 286 -0.77 -14.93 4.07
C HIS A 286 -0.94 -14.18 2.74
N TYR A 287 -0.44 -14.75 1.64
CA TYR A 287 -0.63 -14.21 0.30
C TYR A 287 -2.09 -14.33 -0.17
N ASP A 288 -2.71 -15.49 0.04
CA ASP A 288 -4.06 -15.82 -0.44
C ASP A 288 -5.18 -15.13 0.32
N PHE A 289 -4.93 -14.67 1.54
CA PHE A 289 -5.88 -13.90 2.33
C PHE A 289 -5.44 -12.44 2.52
N TYR A 290 -4.39 -12.00 1.81
CA TYR A 290 -4.01 -10.59 1.79
C TYR A 290 -5.17 -9.71 1.29
N PRO A 291 -5.39 -8.52 1.89
CA PRO A 291 -6.52 -7.65 1.54
C PRO A 291 -6.54 -7.29 0.05
N ARG A 292 -7.73 -7.33 -0.56
CA ARG A 292 -7.99 -6.88 -1.94
C ARG A 292 -8.81 -5.60 -1.92
N LEU A 293 -8.42 -4.59 -2.70
CA LEU A 293 -9.15 -3.32 -2.70
C LEU A 293 -10.59 -3.49 -3.21
N SER A 294 -10.83 -4.34 -4.21
CA SER A 294 -12.19 -4.63 -4.70
C SER A 294 -13.13 -5.15 -3.61
N THR A 295 -12.62 -5.98 -2.68
CA THR A 295 -13.40 -6.49 -1.55
C THR A 295 -13.75 -5.35 -0.60
N TRP A 296 -12.82 -4.43 -0.33
CA TRP A 296 -13.08 -3.25 0.49
C TRP A 296 -14.03 -2.26 -0.17
N GLU A 297 -13.95 -2.09 -1.49
CA GLU A 297 -14.94 -1.34 -2.28
C GLU A 297 -16.34 -1.95 -2.09
N SER A 298 -16.48 -3.28 -2.16
CA SER A 298 -17.77 -3.95 -1.95
C SER A 298 -18.33 -3.80 -0.53
N VAL A 299 -17.48 -3.85 0.50
CA VAL A 299 -17.89 -3.67 1.90
C VAL A 299 -18.46 -2.26 2.14
N LEU A 300 -17.89 -1.27 1.45
CA LEU A 300 -18.24 0.14 1.60
C LEU A 300 -19.37 0.57 0.66
N GLN A 301 -19.50 -0.04 -0.52
CA GLN A 301 -20.62 0.15 -1.45
C GLN A 301 -21.91 -0.56 -1.01
N ALA A 302 -21.81 -1.69 -0.32
CA ALA A 302 -22.97 -2.39 0.25
C ALA A 302 -23.62 -1.63 1.42
N ALA A 303 -23.08 -0.47 1.80
CA ALA A 303 -23.78 0.40 2.73
C ALA A 303 -24.93 0.96 1.89
N PRO A 304 -26.21 0.66 2.21
CA PRO A 304 -27.28 1.40 1.58
C PRO A 304 -26.90 2.85 1.73
N GLU A 305 -26.94 3.61 0.62
CA GLU A 305 -26.81 5.07 0.66
C GLU A 305 -27.54 5.49 1.91
N ALA A 306 -26.77 5.85 2.95
CA ALA A 306 -27.36 6.49 4.09
C ALA A 306 -28.00 7.67 3.40
N GLN A 307 -29.35 7.68 3.35
CA GLN A 307 -30.17 8.81 2.97
C GLN A 307 -29.32 10.00 3.34
N SER A 308 -28.96 10.82 2.36
CA SER A 308 -28.12 11.98 2.59
C SER A 308 -28.71 12.73 3.77
N VAL A 309 -28.24 12.40 4.98
CA VAL A 309 -28.38 13.23 6.13
C VAL A 309 -27.60 14.39 5.60
N GLN A 310 -28.33 15.43 5.25
CA GLN A 310 -27.79 16.73 5.01
C GLN A 310 -26.96 16.99 6.26
N THR A 311 -25.70 16.59 6.22
CA THR A 311 -24.68 17.01 7.16
C THR A 311 -24.63 18.48 6.83
N ALA A 312 -25.43 19.24 7.57
CA ALA A 312 -25.45 20.68 7.55
C ALA A 312 -23.99 21.06 7.53
N VAL A 313 -23.56 21.63 6.41
CA VAL A 313 -22.26 22.24 6.25
C VAL A 313 -22.01 22.99 7.55
N PRO A 314 -21.01 22.62 8.38
CA PRO A 314 -20.76 23.37 9.58
C PRO A 314 -20.40 24.76 9.11
N ARG A 315 -21.35 25.68 9.27
CA ARG A 315 -21.16 27.09 8.92
C ARG A 315 -19.88 27.50 9.61
N ARG A 316 -19.01 28.18 8.86
CA ARG A 316 -17.70 28.71 9.27
C ARG A 316 -17.70 29.51 10.58
N SER A 317 -18.85 29.74 11.21
CA SER A 317 -19.00 30.39 12.51
C SER A 317 -18.44 29.56 13.67
N MET A 318 -18.51 28.22 13.67
CA MET A 318 -18.11 27.44 14.86
C MET A 318 -16.57 27.40 15.07
N GLN A 319 -15.80 27.45 13.99
CA GLN A 319 -14.33 27.56 14.05
C GLN A 319 -13.89 28.95 14.51
N VAL A 320 -14.63 29.99 14.14
CA VAL A 320 -14.39 31.36 14.62
C VAL A 320 -14.74 31.48 16.11
N SER A 321 -15.80 30.81 16.57
CA SER A 321 -16.16 30.75 18.00
C SER A 321 -15.12 30.00 18.84
N LEU A 322 -14.58 28.89 18.35
CA LEU A 322 -13.53 28.12 19.05
C LEU A 322 -12.17 28.85 19.06
N ALA A 323 -11.81 29.54 17.97
CA ALA A 323 -10.62 30.38 17.92
C ALA A 323 -10.76 31.64 18.81
N LEU A 324 -11.95 32.25 18.88
CA LEU A 324 -12.22 33.38 19.78
C LEU A 324 -12.28 32.95 21.25
N LEU A 325 -12.86 31.78 21.57
CA LEU A 325 -12.84 31.22 22.93
C LEU A 325 -11.41 30.84 23.35
N GLY A 326 -10.62 30.26 22.45
CA GLY A 326 -9.19 30.00 22.67
C GLY A 326 -8.39 31.30 22.87
N GLY A 327 -8.64 32.33 22.05
CA GLY A 327 -8.00 33.64 22.16
C GLY A 327 -8.38 34.39 23.45
N LEU A 328 -9.64 34.34 23.87
CA LEU A 328 -10.09 34.95 25.13
C LEU A 328 -9.56 34.22 26.37
N SER A 329 -9.35 32.89 26.28
CA SER A 329 -8.72 32.13 27.38
C SER A 329 -7.23 32.41 27.56
N LEU A 330 -6.54 32.85 26.50
CA LEU A 330 -5.14 33.31 26.57
C LEU A 330 -5.03 34.79 26.93
N ALA A 331 -6.03 35.61 26.60
CA ALA A 331 -6.08 37.02 26.97
C ALA A 331 -6.38 37.25 28.47
N SER A 332 -6.91 36.26 29.19
CA SER A 332 -7.08 36.35 30.66
C SER A 332 -5.82 36.01 31.46
N TYR A 333 -4.81 35.39 30.82
CA TYR A 333 -3.54 34.97 31.45
C TYR A 333 -2.35 35.89 31.14
N ALA A 334 -2.49 36.84 30.20
CA ALA A 334 -1.46 37.82 29.86
C ALA A 334 -1.92 39.23 30.26
N GLY A 335 -1.14 39.88 31.11
CA GLY A 335 -1.46 41.17 31.70
C GLY A 335 -1.55 42.33 30.71
N ASN A 336 -2.25 43.37 31.17
CA ASN A 336 -2.33 44.74 30.67
C ASN A 336 -3.04 44.96 29.31
N PRO A 337 -4.24 45.58 29.27
CA PRO A 337 -5.05 45.78 28.05
C PRO A 337 -4.45 46.76 27.02
N ASN A 338 -3.24 47.26 27.24
CA ASN A 338 -2.54 48.17 26.33
C ASN A 338 -1.64 47.45 25.30
N ASP A 339 -1.42 46.13 25.44
CA ASP A 339 -0.58 45.35 24.52
C ASP A 339 -1.27 44.92 23.22
N PHE A 340 -2.57 45.19 23.06
CA PHE A 340 -3.32 44.93 21.82
C PHE A 340 -3.60 46.19 20.99
N ARG A 341 -2.88 47.28 21.23
CA ARG A 341 -2.96 48.46 20.36
C ARG A 341 -2.12 48.19 19.12
N ILE A 342 -2.78 48.01 17.97
CA ILE A 342 -2.13 48.02 16.65
C ILE A 342 -1.31 49.31 16.57
N ARG A 343 0.02 49.19 16.55
CA ARG A 343 0.90 50.35 16.40
C ARG A 343 0.68 50.88 14.99
N GLN A 344 0.45 52.19 14.85
CA GLN A 344 0.25 52.85 13.56
C GLN A 344 1.42 52.67 12.57
N GLN A 345 2.58 52.18 13.04
CA GLN A 345 3.71 51.79 12.20
C GLN A 345 3.43 50.57 11.31
N ASP A 346 2.42 49.77 11.62
CA ASP A 346 2.05 48.58 10.84
C ASP A 346 1.00 48.87 9.73
N CYS A 347 0.57 50.13 9.58
CA CYS A 347 -0.43 50.58 8.58
C CYS A 347 0.24 51.29 7.37
N VAL A 348 1.37 50.78 6.91
CA VAL A 348 2.14 51.34 5.79
C VAL A 348 2.46 50.21 4.81
N ASP A 349 2.27 50.44 3.51
CA ASP A 349 2.71 49.48 2.50
C ASP A 349 4.24 49.44 2.37
N ASP A 350 4.80 48.45 1.66
CA ASP A 350 6.25 48.29 1.43
C ASP A 350 6.90 49.47 0.68
N LYS A 351 6.14 50.51 0.28
CA LYS A 351 6.60 51.74 -0.36
C LYS A 351 6.40 53.00 0.50
N GLY A 352 5.98 52.86 1.76
CA GLY A 352 5.91 53.99 2.69
C GLY A 352 4.62 54.81 2.63
N ASN A 353 3.58 54.37 1.92
CA ASN A 353 2.32 55.11 1.83
C ASN A 353 1.31 54.66 2.91
N PRO A 354 0.61 55.60 3.58
CA PRO A 354 -0.38 55.26 4.60
C PRO A 354 -1.62 54.65 3.94
N VAL A 355 -2.03 53.46 4.40
CA VAL A 355 -3.32 52.86 4.03
C VAL A 355 -4.30 53.11 5.17
N GLU A 356 -5.51 53.57 4.85
CA GLU A 356 -6.55 53.90 5.84
C GLU A 356 -6.94 52.68 6.69
N CYS A 357 -6.38 52.61 7.90
CA CYS A 357 -6.83 51.71 8.95
C CYS A 357 -8.09 52.29 9.62
N GLN A 358 -9.25 52.22 8.96
CA GLN A 358 -10.53 52.59 9.59
C GLN A 358 -11.14 51.42 10.34
N SER A 359 -11.21 51.55 11.66
CA SER A 359 -12.08 50.76 12.53
C SER A 359 -13.40 51.52 12.73
N SER A 360 -14.53 50.91 12.39
CA SER A 360 -15.81 51.27 13.01
C SER A 360 -16.79 50.09 12.94
N GLY A 361 -17.26 49.68 14.11
CA GLY A 361 -18.50 48.93 14.25
C GLY A 361 -19.66 49.90 14.40
N SER A 362 -20.75 49.69 13.66
CA SER A 362 -22.08 50.18 14.01
C SER A 362 -23.17 49.54 13.12
N HIS A 363 -24.34 49.35 13.70
CA HIS A 363 -25.59 48.88 13.10
C HIS A 363 -26.23 49.91 12.15
N GLY A 364 -27.04 49.43 11.19
CA GLY A 364 -28.08 50.24 10.54
C GLY A 364 -28.14 50.09 9.02
N GLY A 365 -29.35 49.90 8.47
CA GLY A 365 -29.60 49.64 7.05
C GLY A 365 -29.58 50.87 6.14
N GLY A 366 -29.92 50.64 4.85
CA GLY A 366 -30.25 51.71 3.91
C GLY A 366 -29.56 51.58 2.55
N SER A 367 -30.37 51.49 1.51
CA SER A 367 -30.02 51.49 0.08
C SER A 367 -29.22 52.72 -0.38
N SER A 368 -28.36 52.57 -1.39
CA SER A 368 -28.36 53.37 -2.64
C SER A 368 -27.13 53.09 -3.52
N SER A 369 -27.37 53.25 -4.82
CA SER A 369 -26.45 53.11 -5.96
C SER A 369 -25.46 54.27 -6.12
N SER A 370 -24.32 54.05 -6.78
CA SER A 370 -23.85 54.92 -7.88
C SER A 370 -22.72 54.32 -8.71
N TYR A 371 -22.73 54.70 -10.00
CA TYR A 371 -21.84 54.35 -11.10
C TYR A 371 -20.57 55.23 -11.15
N ARG A 372 -19.45 54.66 -11.64
CA ARG A 372 -18.35 55.24 -12.47
C ARG A 372 -17.15 54.26 -12.39
N GLY A 373 -16.38 53.90 -13.40
CA GLY A 373 -16.18 54.37 -14.78
C GLY A 373 -14.67 54.43 -15.06
N ASN A 374 -14.21 53.78 -16.15
CA ASN A 374 -12.88 53.84 -16.79
C ASN A 374 -11.65 53.32 -16.00
N GLY A 375 -10.61 52.73 -16.58
CA GLY A 375 -10.25 52.49 -17.99
C GLY A 375 -8.71 52.42 -18.10
N GLY A 376 -8.18 51.49 -18.93
CA GLY A 376 -6.80 51.41 -19.45
C GLY A 376 -5.70 51.10 -18.42
N SER A 377 -4.55 50.52 -18.74
CA SER A 377 -3.97 49.89 -19.93
C SER A 377 -2.57 49.45 -19.49
N ASP A 378 -2.12 48.31 -20.03
CA ASP A 378 -0.74 48.04 -20.39
C ASP A 378 0.36 47.86 -19.31
N SER A 379 0.91 46.65 -19.36
CA SER A 379 2.31 46.39 -19.74
C SER A 379 3.34 45.97 -18.67
N HIS A 380 3.80 44.73 -18.90
CA HIS A 380 5.18 44.27 -18.90
C HIS A 380 5.90 43.89 -17.58
N SER A 381 6.07 42.56 -17.49
CA SER A 381 7.35 41.82 -17.43
C SER A 381 8.13 41.74 -16.11
N SER A 382 8.33 40.47 -15.72
CA SER A 382 9.54 39.84 -15.16
C SER A 382 10.06 40.39 -13.81
N THR A 383 10.47 39.59 -12.83
CA THR A 383 11.52 38.56 -12.91
C THR A 383 11.60 37.82 -11.56
N ARG A 384 12.11 36.59 -11.59
CA ARG A 384 12.47 35.75 -10.43
C ARG A 384 13.57 36.35 -9.52
N ARG A 385 13.52 35.99 -8.22
CA ARG A 385 14.65 35.65 -7.32
C ARG A 385 14.03 34.88 -6.12
N GLY A 386 14.38 33.63 -5.77
CA GLY A 386 15.68 33.13 -5.28
C GLY A 386 16.00 33.81 -3.95
N GLY A 387 16.10 33.23 -2.77
CA GLY A 387 16.44 31.89 -2.27
C GLY A 387 17.22 32.10 -0.94
N PHE A 388 17.29 31.09 -0.06
CA PHE A 388 18.01 31.02 1.24
C PHE A 388 17.38 31.81 2.41
N GLY A 389 17.31 31.33 3.66
CA GLY A 389 17.86 30.15 4.33
C GLY A 389 18.53 30.54 5.66
N PHE A 390 18.30 29.74 6.73
CA PHE A 390 19.03 29.65 8.02
C PHE A 390 18.84 30.80 9.04
N PHE A 391 18.75 30.55 10.36
CA PHE A 391 19.46 29.65 11.31
C PHE A 391 18.46 28.89 12.23
N GLY A 392 18.59 27.63 12.70
CA GLY A 392 19.74 26.87 13.23
C GLY A 392 20.08 27.37 14.65
N GLY A 393 19.93 26.69 15.80
CA GLY A 393 19.95 25.29 16.18
C GLY A 393 21.00 25.14 17.31
N SER A 394 20.64 24.61 18.49
CA SER A 394 21.60 23.97 19.42
C SER A 394 20.94 23.24 20.60
N HIS A 395 21.25 21.94 20.64
CA HIS A 395 21.37 20.96 21.72
C HIS A 395 21.20 21.42 23.19
N SER A 396 20.49 20.61 24.01
CA SER A 396 21.11 19.62 24.92
C SER A 396 20.10 18.98 25.90
N SER A 397 20.19 17.66 26.06
CA SER A 397 20.10 16.84 27.30
C SER A 397 19.25 17.33 28.47
N PHE A 398 18.33 16.50 28.97
CA PHE A 398 18.50 15.72 30.22
C PHE A 398 17.35 14.72 30.38
N GLY A 399 17.68 13.50 30.81
CA GLY A 399 16.75 12.55 31.43
C GLY A 399 16.75 12.70 32.94
N GLY A 400 15.77 12.10 33.61
CA GLY A 400 15.57 12.16 35.07
C GLY A 400 14.13 12.47 35.42
#